data_AF-A0A0A6VS97-F1
#
_entry.id   AF-A0A0A6VS97-F1
#
_cell.length_a   1.000
_cell.length_b   1.000
_cell.length_c   1.000
_cell.angle_alpha   90.00
_cell.angle_beta   90.00
_cell.angle_gamma   90.00
#
_symmetry.space_group_name_H-M   'P 1'
#
loop_
_entity.id
_entity.type
_entity.pdbx_description
1 polymer ?
#
loop_
_entity_poly.entity_id
_entity_poly.type
_entity_poly.pdbx_seq_one_letter_code
_entity_poly.pdbx_strand_id
1 'polypeptide(L)'
;MDGSVMEMFGLIQLGAAALLFILVGLREPAHRVLSAWGVVFLFLIADDLFRVHERVGARLAQDRLAPSLGESSAQELGGLVFWAVSGLLLAGGLIHQHRHSSKAARLGSWEVLFTVVPFVVMAVGYVMFSVVRPDLVHGPVGELVALARMTVKLLTMTLLLLQAVRLSSVRA
;
A
#
# COMPACT_ATOMS: atom_id res chain seq x y z
N MET A 1 -7.20 -10.89 1.47
CA MET A 1 -6.07 -11.86 1.34
C MET A 1 -6.53 -13.16 0.74
N ASP A 2 -5.77 -13.70 -0.22
CA ASP A 2 -5.98 -15.06 -0.74
C ASP A 2 -5.15 -16.10 0.04
N GLY A 3 -4.22 -15.65 0.90
CA GLY A 3 -3.44 -16.51 1.78
C GLY A 3 -2.35 -17.30 1.03
N SER A 4 -2.05 -16.91 -0.21
CA SER A 4 -1.06 -17.59 -1.03
C SER A 4 0.37 -17.45 -0.48
N VAL A 5 1.23 -18.41 -0.82
CA VAL A 5 2.66 -18.36 -0.49
C VAL A 5 3.32 -17.09 -1.04
N MET A 6 2.88 -16.63 -2.20
CA MET A 6 3.36 -15.41 -2.84
C MET A 6 2.98 -14.15 -2.02
N GLU A 7 1.74 -14.09 -1.53
CA GLU A 7 1.29 -13.01 -0.65
C GLU A 7 2.11 -12.99 0.65
N MET A 8 2.30 -14.15 1.29
CA MET A 8 3.11 -14.26 2.51
C MET A 8 4.56 -13.82 2.28
N PHE A 9 5.16 -14.25 1.17
CA PHE A 9 6.52 -13.85 0.81
C PHE A 9 6.63 -12.32 0.63
N GLY A 10 5.67 -11.71 -0.07
CA GLY A 10 5.61 -10.26 -0.22
C GLY A 10 5.46 -9.51 1.12
N LEU A 11 4.63 -10.02 2.04
CA LEU A 11 4.48 -9.43 3.38
C LEU A 11 5.76 -9.49 4.20
N ILE A 12 6.51 -10.59 4.12
CA ILE A 12 7.81 -10.73 4.80
C ILE A 12 8.79 -9.69 4.23
N GLN A 13 8.85 -9.52 2.90
CA GLN A 13 9.69 -8.51 2.27
C GLN A 13 9.32 -7.09 2.74
N LEU A 14 8.02 -6.77 2.73
CA LEU A 14 7.53 -5.47 3.17
C LEU A 14 7.79 -5.23 4.65
N GLY A 15 7.65 -6.26 5.50
CA GLY A 15 7.92 -6.18 6.93
C GLY A 15 9.40 -5.93 7.21
N ALA A 16 10.29 -6.65 6.54
CA ALA A 16 11.72 -6.40 6.63
C ALA A 16 12.09 -4.98 6.14
N ALA A 17 11.52 -4.53 5.02
CA ALA A 17 11.70 -3.17 4.53
C ALA A 17 11.23 -2.13 5.55
N ALA A 18 10.04 -2.33 6.13
CA ALA A 18 9.45 -1.44 7.12
C ALA A 18 10.35 -1.26 8.35
N LEU A 19 10.86 -2.37 8.89
CA LEU A 19 11.78 -2.35 10.03
C LEU A 19 13.08 -1.63 9.69
N LEU A 20 13.67 -1.91 8.53
CA LEU A 20 14.90 -1.23 8.09
C LEU A 20 14.69 0.27 7.90
N PHE A 21 13.59 0.69 7.29
CA PHE A 21 13.23 2.10 7.13
C PHE A 21 13.06 2.80 8.50
N ILE A 22 12.41 2.14 9.46
CA ILE A 22 12.30 2.63 10.84
C ILE A 22 13.68 2.78 11.47
N LEU A 23 14.50 1.73 11.44
CA LEU A 23 15.84 1.75 12.03
C LEU A 23 16.73 2.84 11.42
N VAL A 24 16.71 3.02 10.10
CA VAL A 24 17.45 4.09 9.42
C VAL A 24 16.94 5.47 9.84
N GLY A 25 15.62 5.67 9.85
CA GLY A 25 15.02 6.96 10.22
C GLY A 25 15.15 7.34 11.69
N LEU A 26 15.38 6.36 12.58
CA LEU A 26 15.61 6.59 14.02
C LEU A 26 17.06 6.91 14.37
N ARG A 27 18.03 6.66 13.48
CA ARG A 27 19.45 6.97 13.73
C ARG A 27 19.71 8.46 13.89
N GLU A 28 19.01 9.28 13.09
CA GLU A 28 19.16 10.73 13.12
C GLU A 28 17.80 11.43 12.98
N PRO A 29 17.54 12.50 13.75
CA PRO A 29 16.30 13.26 13.63
C PRO A 29 16.02 13.78 12.22
N ALA A 30 17.09 14.06 11.45
CA ALA A 30 16.98 14.55 10.09
C ALA A 30 16.48 13.48 9.09
N HIS A 31 16.37 12.21 9.49
CA HIS A 31 15.95 11.09 8.64
C HIS A 31 14.54 10.56 8.96
N ARG A 32 13.78 11.25 9.82
CA ARG A 32 12.45 10.80 10.31
C ARG A 32 11.41 10.53 9.20
N VAL A 33 11.54 11.10 8.01
CA VAL A 33 10.66 10.74 6.88
C VAL A 33 10.80 9.26 6.50
N LEU A 34 11.98 8.67 6.64
CA LEU A 34 12.21 7.27 6.34
C LEU A 34 11.54 6.37 7.37
N SER A 35 11.58 6.72 8.66
CA SER A 35 10.84 5.96 9.66
C SER A 35 9.33 6.10 9.50
N ALA A 36 8.83 7.27 9.08
CA ALA A 36 7.43 7.45 8.73
C ALA A 36 6.98 6.53 7.59
N TRP A 37 7.80 6.33 6.55
CA TRP A 37 7.52 5.33 5.51
C TRP A 37 7.43 3.91 6.07
N GLY A 38 8.34 3.54 6.97
CA GLY A 38 8.26 2.23 7.62
C GLY A 38 6.99 2.06 8.44
N VAL A 39 6.51 3.11 9.13
CA VAL A 39 5.20 3.09 9.82
C VAL A 39 4.04 2.91 8.84
N VAL A 40 4.07 3.60 7.68
CA VAL A 40 3.07 3.39 6.62
C VAL A 40 3.06 1.93 6.17
N PHE A 41 4.23 1.32 5.94
CA PHE A 41 4.31 -0.08 5.52
C PHE A 41 3.81 -1.06 6.60
N LEU A 42 4.08 -0.80 7.88
CA LEU A 42 3.49 -1.58 8.97
C LEU A 42 1.97 -1.44 9.01
N PHE A 43 1.43 -0.25 8.77
CA PHE A 43 -0.01 -0.03 8.65
C PHE A 43 -0.60 -0.82 7.48
N LEU A 44 0.06 -0.82 6.31
CA LEU A 44 -0.37 -1.63 5.16
C LEU A 44 -0.43 -3.11 5.53
N ILE A 45 0.65 -3.65 6.13
CA ILE A 45 0.70 -5.06 6.56
C ILE A 45 -0.42 -5.39 7.55
N ALA A 46 -0.62 -4.52 8.55
CA ALA A 46 -1.65 -4.73 9.57
C ALA A 46 -3.05 -4.74 8.94
N ASP A 47 -3.35 -3.76 8.08
CA ASP A 47 -4.61 -3.74 7.35
C ASP A 47 -4.81 -5.02 6.52
N ASP A 48 -3.78 -5.43 5.79
CA ASP A 48 -3.80 -6.61 4.92
C ASP A 48 -4.08 -7.88 5.76
N LEU A 49 -3.35 -8.08 6.87
CA LEU A 49 -3.51 -9.25 7.76
C LEU A 49 -4.88 -9.31 8.45
N PHE A 50 -5.38 -8.15 8.91
CA PHE A 50 -6.65 -8.07 9.62
C PHE A 50 -7.83 -7.82 8.68
N ARG A 51 -7.58 -7.61 7.38
CA ARG A 51 -8.57 -7.29 6.35
C ARG A 51 -9.45 -6.10 6.76
N VAL A 52 -8.85 -5.05 7.31
CA VAL A 52 -9.61 -3.93 7.91
C VAL A 52 -10.40 -3.18 6.85
N HIS A 53 -9.77 -2.82 5.73
CA HIS A 53 -10.44 -2.16 4.60
C HIS A 53 -11.60 -3.00 4.05
N GLU A 54 -11.47 -4.33 4.00
CA GLU A 54 -12.52 -5.23 3.52
C GLU A 54 -13.72 -5.23 4.50
N ARG A 55 -13.45 -5.27 5.82
CA ARG A 55 -14.51 -5.22 6.85
C ARG A 55 -15.23 -3.88 6.86
N VAL A 56 -14.50 -2.78 6.68
CA VAL A 56 -15.09 -1.45 6.56
C VAL A 56 -15.93 -1.37 5.28
N GLY A 57 -15.40 -1.84 4.16
CA GLY A 57 -16.13 -1.91 2.89
C GLY A 57 -17.42 -2.69 2.99
N ALA A 58 -17.39 -3.88 3.61
CA ALA A 58 -18.58 -4.72 3.79
C ALA A 58 -19.66 -4.04 4.66
N ARG A 59 -19.26 -3.33 5.72
CA ARG A 59 -20.20 -2.55 6.55
C ARG A 59 -20.86 -1.43 5.75
N LEU A 60 -20.06 -0.66 5.01
CA LEU A 60 -20.58 0.43 4.18
C LEU A 60 -21.50 -0.07 3.05
N ALA A 61 -21.25 -1.27 2.53
CA ALA A 61 -22.13 -1.92 1.56
C ALA A 61 -23.49 -2.30 2.19
N GLN A 62 -23.49 -2.82 3.42
CA GLN A 62 -24.70 -3.18 4.17
C GLN A 62 -25.58 -1.96 4.48
N ASP A 63 -24.97 -0.80 4.72
CA ASP A 63 -25.67 0.48 4.95
C ASP A 63 -26.35 1.02 3.68
N ARG A 64 -26.23 0.33 2.54
CA ARG A 64 -26.84 0.69 1.24
C ARG A 64 -26.58 2.12 0.80
N LEU A 65 -25.39 2.65 1.09
CA LEU A 65 -24.98 4.00 0.70
C LEU A 65 -24.95 4.20 -0.83
N ALA A 66 -24.85 3.11 -1.61
CA ALA A 66 -24.92 3.10 -3.06
C ALA A 66 -25.87 1.99 -3.56
N PRO A 67 -27.20 2.18 -3.48
CA PRO A 67 -28.19 1.12 -3.72
C PRO A 67 -28.27 0.67 -5.18
N SER A 68 -27.64 1.41 -6.11
CA SER A 68 -27.55 1.06 -7.53
C SER A 68 -26.40 0.10 -7.85
N LEU A 69 -25.52 -0.21 -6.90
CA LEU A 69 -24.39 -1.10 -7.09
C LEU A 69 -24.70 -2.51 -6.54
N GLY A 70 -24.10 -3.53 -7.16
CA GLY A 70 -24.05 -4.86 -6.57
C GLY A 70 -23.27 -4.87 -5.26
N GLU A 71 -23.56 -5.82 -4.38
CA GLU A 71 -22.96 -5.92 -3.04
C GLU A 71 -21.43 -5.94 -3.08
N SER A 72 -20.84 -6.72 -3.99
CA SER A 72 -19.38 -6.79 -4.17
C SER A 72 -18.77 -5.46 -4.60
N SER A 73 -19.38 -4.78 -5.58
CA SER A 73 -18.91 -3.47 -6.06
C SER A 73 -19.05 -2.40 -4.98
N ALA A 74 -20.12 -2.43 -4.19
CA ALA A 74 -20.31 -1.52 -3.06
C ALA A 74 -19.24 -1.75 -1.97
N GLN A 75 -18.91 -3.02 -1.68
CA GLN A 75 -17.84 -3.37 -0.75
C GLN A 75 -16.47 -2.86 -1.21
N GLU A 76 -16.11 -3.08 -2.48
CA GLU A 76 -14.83 -2.64 -3.05
C GLU A 76 -14.69 -1.11 -3.00
N LEU A 77 -15.75 -0.36 -3.35
CA LEU A 77 -15.75 1.10 -3.21
C LEU A 77 -15.63 1.55 -1.75
N GLY A 78 -16.32 0.89 -0.83
CA GLY A 78 -16.19 1.18 0.60
C GLY A 78 -14.77 0.96 1.11
N GLY A 79 -14.09 -0.09 0.64
CA GLY A 79 -12.67 -0.32 0.89
C GLY A 79 -11.78 0.78 0.32
N LEU A 80 -12.08 1.27 -0.89
CA LEU A 80 -11.36 2.39 -1.48
C LEU A 80 -11.56 3.70 -0.69
N VAL A 81 -12.76 3.96 -0.17
CA VAL A 81 -13.02 5.12 0.70
C VAL A 81 -12.18 5.03 1.97
N PHE A 82 -12.11 3.85 2.61
CA PHE A 82 -11.23 3.63 3.76
C PHE A 82 -9.78 3.98 3.42
N TRP A 83 -9.29 3.53 2.26
CA TRP A 83 -7.93 3.81 1.82
C TRP A 83 -7.70 5.27 1.45
N ALA A 84 -8.69 5.96 0.88
CA ALA A 84 -8.61 7.39 0.59
C ALA A 84 -8.46 8.20 1.88
N VAL A 85 -9.28 7.92 2.90
CA VAL A 85 -9.21 8.60 4.21
C VAL A 85 -7.91 8.29 4.93
N SER A 86 -7.55 7.00 5.05
CA SER A 86 -6.31 6.58 5.70
C SER A 86 -5.09 7.12 4.97
N GLY A 87 -5.11 7.08 3.64
CA GLY A 87 -4.06 7.60 2.77
C GLY A 87 -3.84 9.10 2.96
N LEU A 88 -4.90 9.91 3.08
CA LEU A 88 -4.77 11.34 3.37
C LEU A 88 -4.10 11.61 4.72
N LEU A 89 -4.48 10.86 5.76
CA LEU A 89 -3.87 10.99 7.09
C LEU A 89 -2.39 10.62 7.08
N LEU A 90 -2.05 9.47 6.47
CA LEU A 90 -0.67 8.99 6.36
C LEU A 90 0.18 9.93 5.47
N ALA A 91 -0.38 10.40 4.36
CA ALA A 91 0.28 11.38 3.49
C ALA A 91 0.53 12.70 4.21
N GLY A 92 -0.41 13.18 5.03
CA GLY A 92 -0.21 14.36 5.87
C GLY A 92 1.00 14.20 6.80
N GLY A 93 1.10 13.06 7.47
CA GLY A 93 2.26 12.71 8.31
C GLY A 93 3.57 12.64 7.53
N LEU A 94 3.56 12.00 6.35
CA LEU A 94 4.73 11.92 5.46
C LEU A 94 5.17 13.29 4.97
N ILE A 95 4.25 14.14 4.51
CA ILE A 95 4.54 15.51 4.06
C ILE A 95 5.17 16.32 5.20
N HIS A 96 4.60 16.20 6.41
CA HIS A 96 5.16 16.86 7.58
C HIS A 96 6.60 16.41 7.85
N GLN A 97 6.87 15.11 7.92
CA GLN A 97 8.22 14.59 8.17
C GLN A 97 9.19 14.90 7.03
N HIS A 98 8.71 14.85 5.78
CA HIS A 98 9.50 15.16 4.59
C HIS A 98 10.02 16.60 4.62
N ARG A 99 9.16 17.56 4.99
CA ARG A 99 9.55 18.98 5.09
C ARG A 99 10.61 19.25 6.16
N HIS A 100 10.68 18.44 7.20
CA HIS A 100 11.62 18.57 8.31
C HIS A 100 12.86 17.65 8.19
N SER A 101 12.96 16.88 7.10
CA SER A 101 14.07 15.95 6.88
C SER A 101 15.19 16.56 6.03
N SER A 102 16.40 16.00 6.15
CA SER A 102 17.58 16.39 5.36
C SER A 102 17.32 16.21 3.86
N LYS A 103 18.10 16.91 3.01
CA LYS A 103 18.00 16.76 1.55
C LYS A 103 18.20 15.31 1.10
N ALA A 104 19.14 14.59 1.73
CA ALA A 104 19.40 13.18 1.45
C ALA A 104 18.19 12.30 1.79
N ALA A 105 17.61 12.45 2.98
CA ALA A 105 16.43 11.67 3.38
C ALA A 105 15.19 12.01 2.54
N ARG A 106 15.04 13.27 2.10
CA ARG A 106 13.98 13.66 1.16
C ARG A 106 14.13 12.97 -0.20
N LEU A 107 15.35 12.86 -0.73
CA LEU A 107 15.60 12.13 -1.98
C LEU A 107 15.22 10.65 -1.81
N GLY A 108 15.63 10.00 -0.72
CA GLY A 108 15.21 8.63 -0.41
C GLY A 108 13.68 8.49 -0.30
N SER A 109 13.01 9.46 0.34
CA SER A 109 11.55 9.51 0.39
C SER A 109 10.90 9.66 -0.99
N TRP A 110 11.51 10.37 -1.93
CA TRP A 110 11.00 10.47 -3.31
C TRP A 110 11.16 9.16 -4.06
N GLU A 111 12.30 8.49 -3.94
CA GLU A 111 12.52 7.16 -4.54
C GLU A 111 11.48 6.14 -4.05
N VAL A 112 11.20 6.15 -2.74
CA VAL A 112 10.15 5.32 -2.14
C VAL A 112 8.78 5.66 -2.73
N LEU A 113 8.44 6.94 -2.85
CA LEU A 113 7.17 7.37 -3.44
C LEU A 113 7.04 6.91 -4.90
N PHE A 114 8.08 7.08 -5.72
CA PHE A 114 8.09 6.63 -7.11
C PHE A 114 7.89 5.11 -7.24
N THR A 115 8.31 4.35 -6.24
CA THR A 115 8.14 2.89 -6.19
C THR A 115 6.72 2.48 -5.80
N VAL A 116 6.07 3.26 -4.93
CA VAL A 116 4.72 2.99 -4.41
C VAL A 116 3.62 3.47 -5.37
N VAL A 117 3.82 4.58 -6.09
CA VAL A 117 2.79 5.16 -6.97
C VAL A 117 2.26 4.17 -8.02
N PRO A 118 3.08 3.38 -8.75
CA PRO A 118 2.58 2.39 -9.70
C PRO A 118 1.68 1.33 -9.04
N PHE A 119 2.01 0.90 -7.82
CA PHE A 119 1.17 -0.01 -7.05
C PHE A 119 -0.17 0.61 -6.68
N VAL A 120 -0.17 1.86 -6.21
CA VAL A 120 -1.42 2.59 -5.89
C VAL A 120 -2.30 2.74 -7.14
N VAL A 121 -1.72 3.13 -8.28
CA VAL A 121 -2.46 3.24 -9.55
C VAL A 121 -3.08 1.90 -9.96
N MET A 122 -2.31 0.81 -9.87
CA MET A 122 -2.82 -0.54 -10.15
C MET A 122 -3.94 -0.95 -9.20
N ALA A 123 -3.80 -0.69 -7.89
CA ALA A 123 -4.79 -1.03 -6.88
C ALA A 123 -6.11 -0.26 -7.08
N VAL A 124 -6.03 1.06 -7.26
CA VAL A 124 -7.21 1.90 -7.55
C VAL A 124 -7.84 1.50 -8.89
N GLY A 125 -7.01 1.28 -9.92
CA GLY A 125 -7.48 0.85 -11.23
C GLY A 125 -8.21 -0.49 -11.19
N TYR A 126 -7.71 -1.44 -10.40
CA TYR A 126 -8.37 -2.73 -10.16
C TYR A 126 -9.75 -2.55 -9.54
N VAL A 127 -9.87 -1.72 -8.51
CA VAL A 127 -11.15 -1.43 -7.85
C VAL A 127 -12.13 -0.75 -8.83
N MET A 128 -11.67 0.24 -9.59
CA MET A 128 -12.52 0.89 -10.59
C MET A 128 -12.97 -0.10 -11.67
N PHE A 129 -12.07 -0.98 -12.11
CA PHE A 129 -12.39 -2.03 -13.08
C PHE A 129 -13.43 -3.01 -12.53
N SER A 130 -13.29 -3.48 -11.29
CA SER A 130 -14.22 -4.43 -10.68
C SER A 130 -15.60 -3.83 -10.41
N VAL A 131 -15.67 -2.52 -10.20
CA VAL A 131 -16.92 -1.77 -10.01
C VAL A 131 -17.63 -1.51 -11.34
N VAL A 132 -16.88 -1.12 -12.38
CA VAL A 132 -17.46 -0.77 -13.69
C VAL A 132 -17.80 -2.02 -14.52
N ARG A 133 -16.96 -3.05 -14.43
CA ARG A 133 -17.08 -4.32 -15.19
C ARG A 133 -17.04 -5.54 -14.27
N PRO A 134 -18.01 -5.68 -13.35
CA PRO A 134 -18.06 -6.81 -12.41
C PRO A 134 -18.16 -8.16 -13.15
N ASP A 135 -18.75 -8.16 -14.35
CA ASP A 135 -18.87 -9.32 -15.24
C ASP A 135 -17.52 -9.89 -15.69
N LEU A 136 -16.49 -9.04 -15.81
CA LEU A 136 -15.16 -9.43 -16.30
C LEU A 136 -14.18 -9.76 -15.18
N VAL A 137 -14.60 -9.63 -13.91
CA VAL A 137 -13.78 -10.00 -12.75
C VAL A 137 -13.60 -11.52 -12.67
N HIS A 138 -14.54 -12.27 -13.23
CA HIS A 138 -14.48 -13.73 -13.33
C HIS A 138 -14.17 -14.15 -14.77
N GLY A 139 -13.18 -15.02 -14.95
CA GLY A 139 -12.73 -15.51 -16.25
C GLY A 139 -11.34 -15.00 -16.68
N PRO A 140 -10.90 -15.27 -17.92
CA PRO A 140 -9.51 -15.08 -18.34
C PRO A 140 -9.00 -13.64 -18.21
N VAL A 141 -9.87 -12.65 -18.45
CA VAL A 141 -9.53 -11.23 -18.31
C VAL A 141 -9.31 -10.88 -16.84
N GLY A 142 -10.20 -11.32 -15.96
CA GLY A 142 -10.08 -11.11 -14.51
C GLY A 142 -8.83 -11.77 -13.93
N GLU A 143 -8.50 -12.98 -14.38
CA GLU A 143 -7.27 -13.69 -14.00
C GLU A 143 -6.01 -12.94 -14.44
N LEU A 144 -5.98 -12.44 -15.69
CA LEU A 144 -4.87 -11.64 -16.19
C LEU A 144 -4.67 -10.35 -15.38
N VAL A 145 -5.77 -9.65 -15.08
CA VAL A 145 -5.75 -8.43 -14.26
C VAL A 145 -5.30 -8.73 -12.83
N ALA A 146 -5.76 -9.84 -12.24
CA ALA A 146 -5.33 -10.28 -10.91
C ALA A 146 -3.82 -10.63 -10.88
N LEU A 147 -3.32 -11.31 -11.92
CA LEU A 147 -1.91 -11.65 -12.06
C LEU A 147 -1.05 -10.40 -12.24
N ALA A 148 -1.48 -9.44 -13.06
CA ALA A 148 -0.81 -8.16 -13.23
C ALA A 148 -0.74 -7.40 -11.91
N ARG A 149 -1.84 -7.34 -11.16
CA ARG A 149 -1.90 -6.73 -9.83
C ARG A 149 -0.92 -7.40 -8.86
N MET A 150 -0.92 -8.74 -8.80
CA MET A 150 -0.02 -9.49 -7.92
C MET A 150 1.45 -9.25 -8.29
N THR A 151 1.76 -9.22 -9.59
CA THR A 151 3.12 -8.94 -10.10
C THR A 151 3.59 -7.55 -9.68
N VAL A 152 2.75 -6.53 -9.84
CA VAL A 152 3.08 -5.16 -9.40
C VAL A 152 3.26 -5.09 -7.89
N LYS A 153 2.37 -5.72 -7.11
CA LYS A 153 2.47 -5.79 -5.64
C LYS A 153 3.81 -6.39 -5.21
N LEU A 154 4.16 -7.55 -5.75
CA LEU A 154 5.41 -8.25 -5.41
C LEU A 154 6.66 -7.48 -5.86
N LEU A 155 6.65 -6.89 -7.06
CA LEU A 155 7.74 -6.07 -7.56
C LEU A 155 7.96 -4.84 -6.66
N THR A 156 6.89 -4.15 -6.27
CA THR A 156 6.96 -3.02 -5.34
C THR A 156 7.57 -3.44 -4.00
N MET A 157 7.11 -4.54 -3.41
CA MET A 157 7.65 -5.04 -2.13
C MET A 157 9.13 -5.41 -2.23
N THR A 158 9.54 -6.02 -3.34
CA THR A 158 10.95 -6.34 -3.61
C THR A 158 11.80 -5.08 -3.75
N LEU A 159 11.35 -4.10 -4.53
CA LEU A 159 12.06 -2.83 -4.74
C LEU A 159 12.18 -2.03 -3.45
N LEU A 160 11.15 -2.00 -2.62
CA LEU A 160 11.17 -1.36 -1.31
C LEU A 160 12.20 -2.00 -0.38
N LEU A 161 12.28 -3.34 -0.36
CA LEU A 161 13.29 -4.04 0.42
C LEU A 161 14.70 -3.72 -0.06
N LEU A 162 14.95 -3.74 -1.38
CA LEU A 162 16.25 -3.38 -1.95
C LEU A 162 16.65 -1.94 -1.60
N GLN A 163 15.72 -1.00 -1.66
CA GLN A 163 15.95 0.39 -1.26
C GLN A 163 16.27 0.50 0.24
N ALA A 164 15.52 -0.21 1.10
CA ALA A 164 15.74 -0.22 2.54
C ALA A 164 17.13 -0.78 2.89
N VAL A 165 17.54 -1.88 2.24
CA VAL A 165 18.89 -2.46 2.40
C VAL A 165 19.96 -1.47 1.95
N ARG A 166 19.83 -0.89 0.75
CA ARG A 166 20.78 0.12 0.23
C ARG A 166 20.93 1.28 1.20
N LEU A 167 19.82 1.88 1.64
CA LEU A 167 19.83 3.00 2.59
C LEU A 167 20.39 2.61 3.96
N SER A 168 20.22 1.36 4.39
CA SER A 168 20.77 0.88 5.66
C SER A 168 22.29 0.65 5.63
N SER A 169 22.83 0.36 4.44
CA SER A 169 24.26 0.08 4.21
C SER A 169 25.13 1.33 4.03
N VAL A 170 24.54 2.46 3.62
CA VAL A 170 25.23 3.74 3.56
C VAL A 170 25.39 4.23 5.00
N ARG A 171 26.62 4.19 5.52
CA ARG A 171 26.94 4.83 6.81
C ARG A 171 26.64 6.33 6.68
N ALA A 172 25.81 6.85 7.60
CA ALA A 172 25.71 8.28 7.84
C ALA A 172 27.05 8.81 8.37
#